data_AF-A0A6L9QKN8-F1
#
_entry.id   AF-A0A6L9QKN8-F1
#
_cell.length_a   1.000
_cell.length_b   1.000
_cell.length_c   1.000
_cell.angle_alpha   90.00
_cell.angle_beta   90.00
_cell.angle_gamma   90.00
#
_symmetry.space_group_name_H-M   'P 1'
#
loop_
_entity.id
_entity.type
_entity.pdbx_description
1 polymer ?
#
loop_
_entity_poly.entity_id
_entity_poly.type
_entity_poly.pdbx_seq_one_letter_code
_entity_poly.pdbx_strand_id
1 'polypeptide(L)'
;MEARMTNPAYVLPSAMEGVGGLLQAVNEGDLAHELQELVALRASQINGCGVGVHGHVHNLARAGESAERISAVAAWRDAPFFTAAERAALDLTEHVTRLADRTAPSVPDELWDEVAAHFDERRLSALILVISLENLFNRMSTTVREPAGLTPD
;
A
#
# COMPACT_ATOMS: atom_id res chain seq x y z
N MET A 1 -10.01 19.78 7.38
CA MET A 1 -11.04 18.75 7.13
C MET A 1 -11.44 18.18 8.48
N GLU A 2 -12.73 17.95 8.72
CA GLU A 2 -13.23 17.37 9.97
C GLU A 2 -13.69 15.93 9.74
N ALA A 3 -13.32 15.02 10.65
CA ALA A 3 -13.74 13.63 10.60
C ALA A 3 -15.23 13.49 10.90
N ARG A 4 -15.91 12.59 10.19
CA ARG A 4 -17.34 12.27 10.38
C ARG A 4 -17.57 11.46 11.66
N MET A 5 -16.60 10.61 12.02
CA MET A 5 -16.58 9.80 13.23
C MET A 5 -15.15 9.31 13.47
N THR A 6 -14.89 8.76 14.66
CA THR A 6 -13.66 7.99 14.94
C THR A 6 -13.54 6.83 13.95
N ASN A 7 -12.32 6.54 13.49
CA ASN A 7 -12.05 5.43 12.58
C ASN A 7 -12.64 4.12 13.15
N PRO A 8 -13.42 3.35 12.37
CA PRO A 8 -14.13 2.17 12.87
C PRO A 8 -13.20 1.12 13.48
N ALA A 9 -11.94 1.04 13.03
CA ALA A 9 -10.94 0.16 13.63
C ALA A 9 -10.70 0.48 15.12
N TYR A 10 -10.74 1.75 15.51
CA TYR A 10 -10.57 2.17 16.91
C TYR A 10 -11.88 2.11 17.73
N VAL A 11 -13.04 2.11 17.06
CA VAL A 11 -14.34 1.97 17.73
C VAL A 11 -14.64 0.51 18.08
N LEU A 12 -14.18 -0.43 17.25
CA LEU A 12 -14.39 -1.87 17.41
C LEU A 12 -13.04 -2.56 17.74
N PRO A 13 -12.72 -2.83 19.02
CA PRO A 13 -11.39 -3.30 19.41
C PRO A 13 -10.94 -4.61 18.73
N SER A 14 -11.87 -5.52 18.46
CA SER A 14 -11.57 -6.77 17.75
C SER A 14 -11.11 -6.58 16.31
N ALA A 15 -11.41 -5.43 15.69
CA ALA A 15 -10.89 -5.10 14.36
C ALA A 15 -9.36 -4.89 14.40
N MET A 16 -8.84 -4.24 15.43
CA MET A 16 -7.39 -4.04 15.59
C MET A 16 -6.65 -5.35 15.83
N GLU A 17 -7.25 -6.30 16.55
CA GLU A 17 -6.68 -7.64 16.73
C GLU A 17 -6.56 -8.38 15.39
N GLY A 18 -7.63 -8.37 14.58
CA GLY A 18 -7.63 -8.98 13.25
C GLY A 18 -6.61 -8.33 12.31
N VAL A 19 -6.54 -6.99 12.31
CA VAL A 19 -5.54 -6.23 11.56
C VAL A 19 -4.12 -6.57 12.01
N GLY A 20 -3.88 -6.65 13.33
CA GLY A 20 -2.57 -6.98 13.90
C GLY A 20 -2.07 -8.36 13.43
N GLY A 21 -2.96 -9.35 13.37
CA GLY A 21 -2.62 -10.68 12.83
C GLY A 21 -2.22 -10.66 11.35
N LEU A 22 -2.90 -9.86 10.52
CA LEU A 22 -2.55 -9.71 9.11
C LEU A 22 -1.22 -8.96 8.93
N LEU A 23 -0.95 -7.92 9.72
CA LEU A 23 0.34 -7.22 9.73
C LEU A 23 1.49 -8.15 10.18
N GLN A 24 1.24 -9.02 11.16
CA GLN A 24 2.21 -10.05 11.55
C GLN A 24 2.50 -11.01 10.38
N ALA A 25 1.47 -11.47 9.67
CA ALA A 25 1.65 -12.34 8.51
C ALA A 25 2.45 -11.68 7.38
N VAL A 26 2.29 -10.36 7.17
CA VAL A 26 3.14 -9.60 6.24
C VAL A 26 4.61 -9.68 6.65
N ASN A 27 4.91 -9.50 7.94
CA ASN A 27 6.29 -9.57 8.46
C ASN A 27 6.92 -10.95 8.32
N GLU A 28 6.11 -12.01 8.38
CA GLU A 28 6.58 -13.36 8.09
C GLU A 28 7.08 -13.47 6.64
N GLY A 29 6.54 -12.67 5.71
CA GLY A 29 6.87 -12.70 4.29
C GLY A 29 8.29 -12.27 3.89
N ASP A 30 9.07 -11.66 4.79
CA ASP A 30 10.43 -11.14 4.51
C ASP A 30 10.49 -10.23 3.25
N LEU A 31 9.48 -9.37 3.09
CA LEU A 31 9.45 -8.33 2.08
C LEU A 31 10.13 -7.07 2.64
N ALA A 32 11.06 -6.48 1.88
CA ALA A 32 11.76 -5.26 2.30
C ALA A 32 10.77 -4.16 2.73
N HIS A 33 11.02 -3.53 3.87
CA HIS A 33 10.11 -2.54 4.46
C HIS A 33 9.86 -1.38 3.51
N GLU A 34 10.90 -0.89 2.83
CA GLU A 34 10.83 0.18 1.84
C GLU A 34 9.89 -0.19 0.69
N LEU A 35 9.93 -1.44 0.22
CA LEU A 35 9.03 -1.90 -0.83
C LEU A 35 7.57 -1.95 -0.35
N GLN A 36 7.33 -2.39 0.90
CA GLN A 36 5.99 -2.36 1.50
C GLN A 36 5.44 -0.93 1.54
N GLU A 37 6.26 0.03 1.96
CA GLU A 37 5.89 1.44 2.04
C GLU A 37 5.68 2.09 0.65
N LEU A 38 6.47 1.71 -0.37
CA LEU A 38 6.29 2.19 -1.75
C LEU A 38 4.94 1.75 -2.33
N VAL A 39 4.58 0.47 -2.19
CA VAL A 39 3.30 -0.03 -2.69
C VAL A 39 2.12 0.53 -1.88
N ALA A 40 2.31 0.72 -0.58
CA ALA A 40 1.31 1.30 0.30
C ALA A 40 1.03 2.78 -0.03
N LEU A 41 2.10 3.56 -0.27
CA LEU A 41 2.00 4.93 -0.76
C LEU A 41 1.25 4.97 -2.09
N ARG A 42 1.57 4.06 -3.02
CA ARG A 42 0.93 4.05 -4.34
C ARG A 42 -0.56 3.71 -4.25
N ALA A 43 -0.94 2.71 -3.46
CA ALA A 43 -2.34 2.38 -3.21
C ALA A 43 -3.10 3.57 -2.61
N SER A 44 -2.50 4.23 -1.61
CA SER A 44 -3.07 5.41 -0.94
C SER A 44 -3.25 6.60 -1.87
N GLN A 45 -2.30 6.83 -2.81
CA GLN A 45 -2.42 7.87 -3.83
C GLN A 45 -3.60 7.59 -4.78
N ILE A 46 -3.77 6.35 -5.23
CA ILE A 46 -4.87 5.95 -6.13
C ILE A 46 -6.22 6.12 -5.43
N ASN A 47 -6.30 5.70 -4.16
CA ASN A 47 -7.52 5.78 -3.36
C ASN A 47 -7.82 7.19 -2.84
N GLY A 48 -6.91 8.16 -3.03
CA GLY A 48 -7.07 9.53 -2.50
C GLY A 48 -7.06 9.59 -0.97
N CYS A 49 -6.40 8.64 -0.31
CA CYS A 49 -6.34 8.57 1.15
C CYS A 49 -5.23 9.47 1.70
N GLY A 50 -5.58 10.69 2.11
CA GLY A 50 -4.60 11.65 2.65
C GLY A 50 -3.85 11.15 3.89
N VAL A 51 -4.51 10.38 4.76
CA VAL A 51 -3.88 9.77 5.95
C VAL A 51 -2.79 8.78 5.53
N GLY A 52 -3.13 7.86 4.62
CA GLY A 52 -2.18 6.87 4.10
C GLY A 52 -1.02 7.54 3.36
N VAL A 53 -1.31 8.49 2.47
CA VAL A 53 -0.25 9.24 1.77
C VAL A 53 0.70 9.93 2.74
N HIS A 54 0.17 10.61 3.77
CA HIS A 54 1.01 11.27 4.76
C HIS A 54 1.86 10.27 5.56
N GLY A 55 1.25 9.19 6.06
CA GLY A 55 1.93 8.17 6.84
C GLY A 55 3.08 7.49 6.07
N HIS A 56 2.81 7.00 4.86
CA HIS A 56 3.83 6.29 4.08
C HIS A 56 4.95 7.22 3.58
N VAL A 57 4.64 8.49 3.26
CA VAL A 57 5.69 9.50 2.99
C VAL A 57 6.59 9.68 4.20
N HIS A 58 6.01 9.78 5.40
CA HIS A 58 6.76 9.93 6.64
C HIS A 58 7.63 8.69 6.93
N ASN A 59 7.07 7.48 6.79
CA ASN A 59 7.78 6.23 7.00
C ASN A 59 8.96 6.06 6.02
N LEU A 60 8.74 6.30 4.73
CA LEU A 60 9.81 6.26 3.72
C LEU A 60 10.92 7.26 4.03
N ALA A 61 10.58 8.50 4.41
CA ALA A 61 11.57 9.50 4.79
C ALA A 61 12.39 9.06 6.01
N ARG A 62 11.76 8.42 7.00
CA ARG A 62 12.47 7.86 8.17
C ARG A 62 13.34 6.66 7.84
N ALA A 63 12.95 5.86 6.85
CA ALA A 63 13.75 4.76 6.32
C ALA A 63 14.94 5.25 5.45
N GLY A 64 15.06 6.56 5.21
CA GLY A 64 16.15 7.16 4.45
C GLY A 64 15.91 7.21 2.94
N GLU A 65 14.68 6.98 2.50
CA GLU A 65 14.30 7.11 1.09
C GLU A 65 14.39 8.57 0.64
N SER A 66 14.81 8.80 -0.61
CA SER A 66 15.01 10.15 -1.12
C SER A 66 13.67 10.84 -1.41
N ALA A 67 13.61 12.15 -1.19
CA ALA A 67 12.43 12.95 -1.53
C ALA A 67 12.07 12.85 -3.03
N GLU A 68 13.07 12.64 -3.90
CA GLU A 68 12.89 12.40 -5.33
C GLU A 68 12.15 11.09 -5.59
N ARG A 69 12.58 9.99 -4.99
CA ARG A 69 11.93 8.67 -5.13
C ARG A 69 10.51 8.68 -4.55
N ILE A 70 10.33 9.22 -3.35
CA ILE A 70 9.00 9.35 -2.71
C ILE A 70 8.03 10.12 -3.62
N SER A 71 8.47 11.28 -4.14
CA SER A 71 7.63 12.11 -5.01
C SER A 71 7.33 11.43 -6.36
N ALA A 72 8.28 10.63 -6.87
CA ALA A 72 8.16 9.94 -8.14
C ALA A 72 7.21 8.72 -8.12
N VAL A 73 6.84 8.19 -6.94
CA VAL A 73 5.93 7.02 -6.84
C VAL A 73 4.62 7.24 -7.60
N ALA A 74 4.08 8.46 -7.59
CA ALA A 74 2.84 8.78 -8.30
C ALA A 74 2.94 8.65 -9.82
N ALA A 75 4.16 8.74 -10.36
CA ALA A 75 4.48 8.73 -11.79
C ALA A 75 5.56 7.68 -12.12
N TRP A 76 5.58 6.58 -11.36
CA TRP A 76 6.68 5.60 -11.39
C TRP A 76 6.97 5.01 -12.78
N ARG A 77 5.97 4.92 -13.66
CA ARG A 77 6.13 4.35 -15.02
C ARG A 77 7.17 5.09 -15.85
N ASP A 78 7.23 6.41 -15.74
CA ASP A 78 8.17 7.24 -16.50
C ASP A 78 9.37 7.70 -15.65
N ALA A 79 9.44 7.26 -14.39
CA ALA A 79 10.52 7.58 -13.47
C ALA A 79 11.64 6.51 -13.52
N PRO A 80 12.91 6.89 -13.72
CA PRO A 80 14.02 5.94 -13.83
C PRO A 80 14.54 5.44 -12.47
N PHE A 81 13.92 5.84 -11.36
CA PHE A 81 14.46 5.63 -10.03
C PHE A 81 14.17 4.26 -9.43
N PHE A 82 13.24 3.49 -10.03
CA PHE A 82 12.75 2.23 -9.49
C PHE A 82 13.35 1.01 -10.21
N THR A 83 13.72 -0.01 -9.45
CA THR A 83 14.21 -1.29 -9.97
C THR A 83 13.11 -2.06 -10.70
N ALA A 84 13.47 -3.08 -11.49
CA ALA A 84 12.48 -3.93 -12.17
C ALA A 84 11.49 -4.59 -11.18
N ALA A 85 11.99 -5.09 -10.04
CA ALA A 85 11.16 -5.69 -9.00
C ALA A 85 10.20 -4.68 -8.36
N GLU A 86 10.65 -3.46 -8.07
CA GLU A 86 9.79 -2.38 -7.55
C GLU A 86 8.71 -1.99 -8.56
N ARG A 87 9.07 -1.92 -9.85
CA ARG A 87 8.13 -1.59 -10.94
C ARG A 87 7.05 -2.66 -11.11
N ALA A 88 7.42 -3.94 -11.08
CA ALA A 88 6.46 -5.04 -11.12
C ALA A 88 5.51 -4.99 -9.91
N ALA A 89 6.04 -4.75 -8.70
CA ALA A 89 5.24 -4.60 -7.49
C ALA A 89 4.30 -3.38 -7.53
N LEU A 90 4.75 -2.26 -8.08
CA LEU A 90 3.92 -1.07 -8.27
C LEU A 90 2.83 -1.31 -9.32
N ASP A 91 3.10 -2.04 -10.41
CA ASP A 91 2.07 -2.36 -11.40
C ASP A 91 1.03 -3.32 -10.86
N LEU A 92 1.45 -4.34 -10.10
CA LEU A 92 0.55 -5.21 -9.34
C LEU A 92 -0.33 -4.39 -8.39
N THR A 93 0.27 -3.42 -7.68
CA THR A 93 -0.45 -2.53 -6.76
C THR A 93 -1.57 -1.78 -7.47
N GLU A 94 -1.31 -1.23 -8.65
CA GLU A 94 -2.34 -0.51 -9.41
C GLU A 94 -3.46 -1.44 -9.89
N HIS A 95 -3.12 -2.65 -10.34
CA HIS A 95 -4.09 -3.64 -10.79
C HIS A 95 -5.01 -4.12 -9.65
N VAL A 96 -4.43 -4.47 -8.51
CA VAL A 96 -5.19 -4.92 -7.33
C VAL A 96 -6.00 -3.78 -6.71
N THR A 97 -5.46 -2.57 -6.66
CA THR A 97 -6.17 -1.41 -6.09
C THR A 97 -7.37 -1.01 -6.95
N ARG A 98 -7.24 -1.06 -8.29
CA ARG A 98 -8.29 -0.68 -9.23
C ARG A 98 -9.18 -1.86 -9.65
N LEU A 99 -9.38 -2.83 -8.76
CA LEU A 99 -10.14 -4.05 -9.01
C LEU A 99 -11.52 -3.79 -9.64
N ALA A 100 -12.22 -2.76 -9.17
CA ALA A 100 -13.57 -2.43 -9.64
C ALA A 100 -13.62 -1.86 -11.06
N ASP A 101 -12.49 -1.38 -11.59
CA ASP A 101 -12.42 -0.79 -12.94
C ASP A 101 -12.26 -1.87 -14.03
N ARG A 102 -12.05 -3.13 -13.65
CA ARG A 102 -11.65 -4.21 -14.57
C ARG A 102 -12.83 -5.07 -15.01
N THR A 103 -12.83 -5.42 -16.30
CA THR A 103 -13.84 -6.31 -16.93
C THR A 103 -13.26 -7.67 -17.35
N ALA A 104 -11.95 -7.86 -17.19
CA ALA A 104 -11.17 -9.08 -17.43
C ALA A 104 -10.48 -9.51 -16.11
N PRO A 105 -9.62 -10.55 -16.08
CA PRO A 105 -8.87 -10.89 -14.86
C PRO A 105 -8.21 -9.66 -14.25
N SER A 106 -8.34 -9.51 -12.94
CA SER A 106 -7.86 -8.33 -12.21
C SER A 106 -6.36 -8.13 -12.33
N VAL A 107 -5.63 -9.24 -12.34
CA VAL A 107 -4.20 -9.35 -12.63
C VAL A 107 -4.06 -10.25 -13.86
N PRO A 108 -3.62 -9.73 -15.02
CA PRO A 108 -3.32 -10.55 -16.19
C PRO A 108 -2.18 -11.53 -15.93
N ASP A 109 -2.19 -12.70 -16.59
CA ASP A 109 -1.15 -13.72 -16.43
C ASP A 109 0.25 -13.19 -16.76
N GLU A 110 0.38 -12.33 -17.77
CA GLU A 110 1.66 -11.69 -18.13
C GLU A 110 2.23 -10.84 -16.99
N LEU A 111 1.37 -10.10 -16.27
CA LEU A 111 1.78 -9.33 -15.11
C LEU A 111 2.11 -10.25 -13.93
N TRP A 112 1.32 -11.31 -13.73
CA TRP A 112 1.62 -12.30 -12.69
C TRP A 112 3.00 -12.93 -12.91
N ASP A 113 3.31 -13.36 -14.12
CA ASP A 113 4.59 -13.97 -14.49
C ASP A 113 5.75 -12.97 -14.30
N GLU A 114 5.56 -11.70 -14.64
CA GLU A 114 6.56 -10.64 -14.40
C GLU A 114 6.85 -10.47 -12.90
N VAL A 115 5.82 -10.38 -12.07
CA VAL A 115 6.00 -10.23 -10.62
C VAL A 115 6.62 -11.50 -10.01
N ALA A 116 6.16 -12.67 -10.42
CA ALA A 116 6.67 -13.97 -9.94
C ALA A 116 8.12 -14.23 -10.35
N ALA A 117 8.62 -13.57 -11.40
CA ALA A 117 10.05 -13.60 -11.74
C ALA A 117 10.95 -12.87 -10.71
N HIS A 118 10.37 -11.98 -9.89
CA HIS A 118 11.10 -11.17 -8.91
C HIS A 118 10.92 -11.62 -7.46
N PHE A 119 9.80 -12.28 -7.14
CA PHE A 119 9.44 -12.63 -5.76
C PHE A 119 9.05 -14.10 -5.66
N ASP A 120 9.56 -14.79 -4.65
CA ASP A 120 9.09 -16.14 -4.32
C ASP A 120 7.67 -16.09 -3.71
N GLU A 121 7.05 -17.27 -3.57
CA GLU A 121 5.67 -17.38 -3.08
C GLU A 121 5.46 -16.73 -1.69
N ARG A 122 6.48 -16.77 -0.84
CA ARG A 122 6.44 -16.18 0.50
C ARG A 122 6.40 -14.65 0.42
N ARG A 123 7.26 -14.05 -0.40
CA ARG A 123 7.31 -12.59 -0.63
C ARG A 123 6.11 -12.10 -1.43
N LEU A 124 5.62 -12.88 -2.41
CA LEU A 124 4.37 -12.60 -3.13
C LEU A 124 3.18 -12.53 -2.18
N SER A 125 3.09 -13.49 -1.25
CA SER A 125 2.04 -13.51 -0.23
C SER A 125 2.06 -12.23 0.61
N ALA A 126 3.26 -11.80 1.04
CA ALA A 126 3.44 -10.55 1.77
C ALA A 126 3.00 -9.34 0.94
N LEU A 127 3.44 -9.25 -0.31
CA LEU A 127 3.13 -8.16 -1.23
C LEU A 127 1.62 -8.01 -1.44
N ILE A 128 0.92 -9.12 -1.70
CA ILE A 128 -0.53 -9.12 -1.89
C ILE A 128 -1.24 -8.69 -0.61
N LEU A 129 -0.79 -9.17 0.56
CA LEU A 129 -1.36 -8.81 1.86
C LEU A 129 -1.17 -7.31 2.16
N VAL A 130 0.01 -6.74 1.91
CA VAL A 130 0.26 -5.30 2.07
C VAL A 130 -0.70 -4.50 1.21
N ILE A 131 -0.77 -4.79 -0.10
CA ILE A 131 -1.65 -4.05 -1.02
C ILE A 131 -3.12 -4.15 -0.57
N SER A 132 -3.54 -5.33 -0.10
CA SER A 132 -4.91 -5.58 0.37
C SER A 132 -5.23 -4.84 1.68
N LEU A 133 -4.32 -4.86 2.65
CA LEU A 133 -4.44 -4.15 3.91
C LEU A 133 -4.51 -2.64 3.70
N GLU A 134 -3.69 -2.11 2.81
CA GLU A 134 -3.72 -0.68 2.49
C GLU A 134 -5.02 -0.26 1.86
N ASN A 135 -5.55 -1.10 0.96
CA ASN A 135 -6.89 -0.93 0.42
C ASN A 135 -7.98 -0.98 1.50
N LEU A 136 -7.85 -1.82 2.52
CA LEU A 136 -8.75 -1.86 3.68
C LEU A 136 -8.65 -0.56 4.51
N PHE A 137 -7.45 -0.14 4.89
CA PHE A 137 -7.23 1.07 5.68
C PHE A 137 -7.71 2.32 4.96
N ASN A 138 -7.38 2.44 3.67
CA ASN A 138 -7.84 3.56 2.85
C ASN A 138 -9.37 3.65 2.81
N ARG A 139 -10.08 2.51 2.71
CA ARG A 139 -11.56 2.48 2.74
C ARG A 139 -12.11 2.99 4.06
N MET A 140 -11.50 2.62 5.20
CA MET A 140 -11.93 3.11 6.51
C MET A 140 -11.69 4.62 6.65
N SER A 141 -10.46 5.09 6.42
CA SER A 141 -10.07 6.49 6.64
C SER A 141 -10.78 7.46 5.70
N THR A 142 -10.88 7.13 4.40
CA THR A 142 -11.57 7.98 3.41
C THR A 142 -13.07 8.09 3.69
N THR A 143 -13.72 6.99 4.09
CA THR A 143 -15.16 6.96 4.40
C THR A 143 -15.51 7.90 5.55
N VAL A 144 -14.67 7.96 6.58
CA VAL A 144 -14.90 8.82 7.75
C VAL A 144 -14.26 10.20 7.62
N ARG A 145 -13.65 10.55 6.47
CA ARG A 145 -12.93 11.82 6.24
C ARG A 145 -11.86 12.11 7.29
N GLU A 146 -11.12 11.07 7.65
CA GLU A 146 -10.04 11.18 8.63
C GLU A 146 -8.98 12.18 8.12
N PRO A 147 -8.63 13.22 8.91
CA PRO A 147 -7.60 14.19 8.53
C PRO A 147 -6.19 13.58 8.64
N ALA A 148 -5.35 13.89 7.67
CA ALA A 148 -3.93 13.52 7.70
C ALA A 148 -3.16 14.30 8.79
N GLY A 149 -2.07 13.71 9.30
CA GLY A 149 -1.14 14.38 10.23
C GLY A 149 -1.66 14.54 11.65
N LEU A 150 -2.73 13.83 12.03
CA LEU A 150 -3.21 13.79 13.42
C LEU A 150 -2.83 12.49 14.16
N THR A 151 -2.25 11.52 13.46
CA THR A 151 -1.72 10.29 14.08
C THR A 151 -0.44 10.65 14.84
N PRO A 152 -0.33 10.34 16.14
CA PRO A 152 0.90 10.56 16.89
C PRO A 152 2.07 9.74 16.30
N ASP A 153 3.27 10.32 16.33
CA ASP A 153 4.53 9.66 15.96
C ASP A 153 4.78 8.34 16.72
#